data_AF-A0A956IYV7-F1
#
_entry.id   AF-A0A956IYV7-F1
#
_cell.length_a   1.000
_cell.length_b   1.000
_cell.length_c   1.000
_cell.angle_alpha   90.00
_cell.angle_beta   90.00
_cell.angle_gamma   90.00
#
_symmetry.space_group_name_H-M   'P 1'
#
loop_
_entity.id
_entity.type
_entity.pdbx_description
1 polymer ?
#
loop_
_entity_poly.entity_id
_entity_poly.type
_entity_poly.pdbx_seq_one_letter_code
_entity_poly.pdbx_strand_id
1 'polypeptide(L)'
;SADFAFLWDELRLPVKYGSDYAEARRILASVADEVVGDYARSAEATWKHMVRTYRIEDARVQPMVTLVANDNWVELTLRYVVDFKLRRTTKDALFTRILAAIEASGGRVQLASATFEVVGAPPLAVHVEKSP
;
A
#
# COMPACT_ATOMS: atom_id res chain seq x y z
N SER A 1 -29.34 -1.29 -7.17
CA SER A 1 -28.80 -1.58 -5.83
C SER A 1 -27.99 -0.36 -5.43
N ALA A 2 -28.58 0.52 -4.62
CA ALA A 2 -28.09 1.88 -4.36
C ALA A 2 -27.52 2.05 -2.93
N ASP A 3 -27.42 0.96 -2.17
CA ASP A 3 -27.15 1.02 -0.72
C ASP A 3 -25.64 1.07 -0.37
N PHE A 4 -24.76 0.99 -1.37
CA PHE A 4 -23.31 0.96 -1.17
C PHE A 4 -22.63 2.15 -1.85
N ALA A 5 -22.58 3.29 -1.15
CA ALA A 5 -21.91 4.50 -1.65
C ALA A 5 -20.38 4.46 -1.50
N PHE A 6 -19.82 3.44 -0.84
CA PHE A 6 -18.37 3.29 -0.62
C PHE A 6 -17.91 1.84 -0.76
N LEU A 7 -16.62 1.66 -1.01
CA LEU A 7 -15.93 0.36 -1.00
C LEU A 7 -14.68 0.42 -0.13
N TRP A 8 -14.22 -0.74 0.33
CA TRP A 8 -12.87 -0.89 0.88
C TRP A 8 -11.88 -1.07 -0.27
N ASP A 9 -10.86 -0.22 -0.29
CA ASP A 9 -9.72 -0.37 -1.20
C ASP A 9 -8.43 -0.54 -0.40
N GLU A 10 -7.41 -1.00 -1.09
CA GLU A 10 -6.09 -1.23 -0.52
C GLU A 10 -5.00 -0.69 -1.44
N LEU A 11 -3.94 -0.18 -0.83
CA LEU A 11 -2.65 0.03 -1.49
C LEU A 11 -1.55 -0.67 -0.73
N ARG A 12 -0.54 -1.16 -1.46
CA ARG A 12 0.58 -1.91 -0.94
C ARG A 12 1.87 -1.18 -1.26
N LEU A 13 2.75 -1.12 -0.28
CA LEU A 13 4.01 -0.38 -0.35
C LEU A 13 5.16 -1.30 0.05
N PRO A 14 6.08 -1.64 -0.89
CA PRO A 14 7.22 -2.47 -0.59
C PRO A 14 8.30 -1.63 0.11
N VAL A 15 8.47 -1.80 1.41
CA VAL A 15 9.49 -1.09 2.20
C VAL A 15 10.73 -1.96 2.34
N LYS A 16 11.88 -1.42 1.94
CA LYS A 16 13.17 -2.10 1.97
C LYS A 16 13.52 -2.52 3.40
N TYR A 17 14.04 -3.75 3.54
CA TYR A 17 14.60 -4.21 4.79
C TYR A 17 15.66 -3.25 5.34
N GLY A 18 15.60 -3.00 6.65
CA GLY A 18 16.46 -2.03 7.34
C GLY A 18 15.94 -0.60 7.39
N SER A 19 14.78 -0.32 6.78
CA SER A 19 14.08 0.97 6.93
C SER A 19 13.47 1.13 8.34
N ASP A 20 13.15 2.36 8.72
CA ASP A 20 12.32 2.66 9.89
C ASP A 20 10.83 2.33 9.59
N TYR A 21 10.42 1.12 9.97
CA TYR A 21 9.04 0.67 9.75
C TYR A 21 8.01 1.44 10.57
N ALA A 22 8.40 1.99 11.73
CA ALA A 22 7.51 2.77 12.57
C ALA A 22 7.24 4.13 11.92
N GLU A 23 8.25 4.77 11.34
CA GLU A 23 8.10 5.95 10.53
C GLU A 23 7.30 5.69 9.25
N ALA A 24 7.58 4.61 8.52
CA ALA A 24 6.81 4.23 7.34
C ALA A 24 5.31 4.07 7.67
N ARG A 25 5.00 3.38 8.77
CA ARG A 25 3.62 3.23 9.27
C ARG A 25 2.99 4.56 9.64
N ARG A 26 3.73 5.46 10.30
CA ARG A 26 3.25 6.81 10.65
C ARG A 26 2.95 7.65 9.40
N ILE A 27 3.83 7.61 8.40
CA ILE A 27 3.62 8.31 7.12
C ILE A 27 2.32 7.83 6.46
N LEU A 28 2.16 6.51 6.29
CA LEU A 28 0.96 5.95 5.67
C LEU A 28 -0.32 6.30 6.46
N ALA A 29 -0.28 6.19 7.79
CA ALA A 29 -1.43 6.50 8.63
C ALA A 29 -1.80 8.00 8.58
N SER A 30 -0.81 8.88 8.63
CA SER A 30 -1.02 10.34 8.58
C SER A 30 -1.59 10.78 7.23
N VAL A 31 -1.01 10.29 6.13
CA VAL A 31 -1.51 10.62 4.78
C VAL A 31 -2.91 10.04 4.56
N ALA A 32 -3.19 8.84 5.08
CA ALA A 32 -4.53 8.28 5.00
C ALA A 32 -5.56 9.10 5.76
N ASP A 33 -5.26 9.55 6.98
CA ASP A 33 -6.18 10.40 7.74
C ASP A 33 -6.41 11.75 7.03
N GLU A 34 -5.37 12.34 6.43
CA GLU A 34 -5.49 13.59 5.65
C GLU A 34 -6.40 13.40 4.42
N VAL A 35 -6.22 12.33 3.65
CA VAL A 35 -6.88 12.17 2.34
C VAL A 35 -8.28 11.57 2.47
N VAL A 36 -8.47 10.61 3.38
CA VAL A 36 -9.72 9.84 3.49
C VAL A 36 -10.32 9.82 4.90
N GLY A 37 -9.68 10.44 5.90
CA GLY A 37 -10.15 10.41 7.29
C GLY A 37 -11.54 11.01 7.47
N ASP A 38 -11.81 12.17 6.87
CA ASP A 38 -13.14 12.80 6.95
C ASP A 38 -14.22 11.94 6.31
N TYR A 39 -13.91 11.38 5.14
CA TYR A 39 -14.81 10.45 4.47
C TYR A 39 -15.08 9.21 5.33
N ALA A 40 -14.05 8.61 5.91
CA ALA A 40 -14.18 7.45 6.79
C ALA A 40 -15.03 7.74 8.04
N ARG A 41 -14.82 8.90 8.69
CA ARG A 41 -15.65 9.38 9.81
C ARG A 41 -17.11 9.56 9.40
N SER A 42 -17.37 10.14 8.23
CA SER A 42 -18.73 10.29 7.71
C SER A 42 -19.39 8.94 7.36
N ALA A 43 -18.61 8.01 6.81
CA ALA A 43 -19.08 6.67 6.43
C ALA A 43 -19.38 5.79 7.64
N GLU A 44 -18.74 6.04 8.79
CA GLU A 44 -18.91 5.26 10.02
C GLU A 44 -20.35 5.27 10.55
N ALA A 45 -21.01 6.43 10.52
CA ALA A 45 -22.41 6.55 10.95
C ALA A 45 -23.34 5.71 10.06
N THR A 46 -23.17 5.83 8.75
CA THR A 46 -23.92 5.05 7.75
C THR A 46 -23.65 3.55 7.89
N TRP A 47 -22.39 3.16 8.10
CA TRP A 47 -22.00 1.76 8.30
C TRP A 47 -22.63 1.16 9.55
N LYS A 48 -22.57 1.86 10.69
CA LYS A 48 -23.21 1.40 11.95
C LYS A 48 -24.71 1.20 11.79
N HIS A 49 -25.38 2.07 11.04
CA HIS A 49 -26.79 1.90 10.72
C HIS A 49 -27.02 0.63 9.90
N MET A 50 -26.21 0.37 8.87
CA MET A 50 -26.33 -0.82 8.03
C MET A 50 -26.05 -2.11 8.80
N VAL A 51 -25.00 -2.17 9.61
CA VAL A 51 -24.68 -3.29 10.50
C VAL A 51 -25.89 -3.64 11.37
N ARG A 52 -26.54 -2.63 11.97
CA ARG A 52 -27.74 -2.83 12.78
C ARG A 52 -28.94 -3.31 11.97
N THR A 53 -29.19 -2.71 10.80
CA THR A 53 -30.38 -2.99 9.98
C THR A 53 -30.30 -4.36 9.31
N TYR A 54 -29.14 -4.70 8.75
CA TYR A 54 -28.96 -5.93 7.98
C TYR A 54 -28.28 -7.06 8.76
N ARG A 55 -27.90 -6.83 10.03
CA ARG A 55 -27.20 -7.80 10.90
C ARG A 55 -25.95 -8.41 10.26
N ILE A 56 -25.23 -7.59 9.48
CA ILE A 56 -23.95 -7.96 8.87
C ILE A 56 -22.80 -7.80 9.86
N GLU A 57 -21.66 -8.42 9.57
CA GLU A 57 -20.46 -8.30 10.40
C GLU A 57 -19.95 -6.85 10.43
N ASP A 58 -19.53 -6.37 11.61
CA ASP A 58 -18.99 -5.03 11.75
C ASP A 58 -17.56 -4.96 11.21
N ALA A 59 -17.38 -4.25 10.10
CA ALA A 59 -16.08 -4.01 9.49
C ALA A 59 -15.54 -2.63 9.89
N ARG A 60 -14.23 -2.55 10.17
CA ARG A 60 -13.58 -1.26 10.44
C ARG A 60 -13.59 -0.39 9.17
N VAL A 61 -14.14 0.81 9.29
CA VAL A 61 -14.13 1.84 8.22
C VAL A 61 -12.92 2.77 8.29
N GLN A 62 -12.38 2.98 9.49
CA GLN A 62 -11.23 3.84 9.69
C GLN A 62 -10.00 3.27 8.99
N PRO A 63 -9.15 4.10 8.35
CA PRO A 63 -7.95 3.63 7.69
C PRO A 63 -7.05 2.84 8.64
N MET A 64 -6.45 1.79 8.13
CA MET A 64 -5.52 0.97 8.91
C MET A 64 -4.31 0.57 8.09
N VAL A 65 -3.16 0.53 8.74
CA VAL A 65 -1.92 0.04 8.16
C VAL A 65 -1.59 -1.31 8.79
N THR A 66 -1.37 -2.32 7.97
CA THR A 66 -0.83 -3.63 8.37
C THR A 66 0.54 -3.82 7.73
N LEU A 67 1.28 -4.81 8.22
CA LEU A 67 2.64 -5.09 7.78
C LEU A 67 2.86 -6.59 7.72
N VAL A 68 3.45 -7.07 6.64
CA VAL A 68 3.88 -8.46 6.47
C VAL A 68 5.31 -8.45 5.92
N ALA A 69 6.19 -9.27 6.48
CA ALA A 69 7.53 -9.49 5.94
C ALA A 69 7.49 -10.66 4.94
N ASN A 70 8.08 -10.49 3.76
CA ASN A 70 8.25 -11.54 2.75
C ASN A 70 9.73 -11.66 2.34
N ASP A 71 10.08 -12.57 1.42
CA ASP A 71 11.50 -12.83 1.10
C ASP A 71 12.27 -11.63 0.55
N ASN A 72 11.57 -10.62 0.00
CA ASN A 72 12.17 -9.51 -0.72
C ASN A 72 12.07 -8.16 0.03
N TRP A 73 11.00 -7.94 0.78
CA TRP A 73 10.74 -6.68 1.48
C TRP A 73 9.75 -6.82 2.64
N VAL A 74 9.61 -5.74 3.40
CA VAL A 74 8.51 -5.55 4.34
C VAL A 74 7.37 -4.86 3.61
N GLU A 75 6.26 -5.56 3.39
CA GLU A 75 5.08 -5.01 2.73
C GLU A 75 4.18 -4.31 3.74
N LEU A 76 3.97 -3.01 3.57
CA LEU A 76 2.93 -2.28 4.28
C LEU A 76 1.67 -2.23 3.42
N THR A 77 0.53 -2.61 3.99
CA THR A 77 -0.78 -2.47 3.34
C THR A 77 -1.58 -1.40 4.06
N LEU A 78 -2.00 -0.37 3.34
CA LEU A 78 -2.98 0.60 3.80
C LEU A 78 -4.35 0.21 3.26
N ARG A 79 -5.28 -0.11 4.17
CA ARG A 79 -6.69 -0.35 3.88
C ARG A 79 -7.50 0.87 4.27
N TYR A 80 -8.43 1.29 3.41
CA TYR A 80 -9.27 2.48 3.63
C TYR A 80 -10.63 2.34 2.93
N VAL A 81 -11.59 3.18 3.32
CA VAL A 81 -12.88 3.32 2.63
C VAL A 81 -12.87 4.53 1.71
N VAL A 82 -13.55 4.43 0.56
CA VAL A 82 -13.62 5.48 -0.45
C VAL A 82 -14.91 5.40 -1.24
N ASP A 83 -15.38 6.54 -1.75
CA ASP A 83 -16.44 6.59 -2.77
C ASP A 83 -15.97 5.81 -4.01
N PHE A 84 -16.78 4.86 -4.46
CA PHE A 84 -16.44 4.01 -5.59
C PHE A 84 -16.13 4.79 -6.88
N LYS A 85 -16.70 6.00 -7.05
CA LYS A 85 -16.46 6.90 -8.18
C LYS A 85 -15.11 7.60 -8.08
N LEU A 86 -14.60 7.79 -6.87
CA LEU A 86 -13.36 8.52 -6.57
C LEU A 86 -12.19 7.58 -6.28
N ARG A 87 -12.37 6.27 -6.42
CA ARG A 87 -11.37 5.25 -6.08
C ARG A 87 -10.00 5.54 -6.68
N ARG A 88 -9.93 5.78 -8.00
CA ARG A 88 -8.65 5.98 -8.72
C ARG A 88 -7.97 7.30 -8.34
N THR A 89 -8.72 8.39 -8.29
CA THR A 89 -8.20 9.72 -7.94
C THR A 89 -7.75 9.79 -6.49
N THR A 90 -8.46 9.11 -5.59
CA THR A 90 -8.06 9.00 -4.17
C THR A 90 -6.78 8.19 -4.03
N LYS A 91 -6.66 7.06 -4.75
CA LYS A 91 -5.46 6.23 -4.71
C LYS A 91 -4.24 6.95 -5.27
N ASP A 92 -4.41 7.72 -6.34
CA ASP A 92 -3.39 8.63 -6.88
C ASP A 92 -2.95 9.66 -5.82
N ALA A 93 -3.91 10.39 -5.23
CA ALA A 93 -3.66 11.37 -4.18
C ALA A 93 -2.93 10.79 -2.94
N LEU A 94 -3.26 9.56 -2.55
CA LEU A 94 -2.58 8.82 -1.49
C LEU A 94 -1.13 8.52 -1.87
N PHE A 95 -0.90 7.90 -3.05
CA PHE A 95 0.46 7.57 -3.49
C PHE A 95 1.34 8.81 -3.64
N THR A 96 0.85 9.87 -4.28
CA THR A 96 1.61 11.11 -4.47
C THR A 96 2.10 11.67 -3.13
N ARG A 97 1.21 11.77 -2.13
CA ARG A 97 1.57 12.28 -0.80
C ARG A 97 2.47 11.33 -0.02
N ILE A 98 2.22 10.01 -0.09
CA ILE A 98 3.06 9.01 0.57
C ILE A 98 4.49 9.07 0.02
N LEU A 99 4.65 9.11 -1.30
CA LEU A 99 5.98 9.17 -1.94
C LEU A 99 6.72 10.45 -1.53
N ALA A 100 6.07 11.60 -1.57
CA ALA A 100 6.66 12.86 -1.12
C ALA A 100 7.09 12.82 0.36
N ALA A 101 6.27 12.25 1.24
CA ALA A 101 6.58 12.10 2.66
C ALA A 101 7.73 11.11 2.92
N ILE A 102 7.82 10.03 2.12
CA ILE A 102 8.93 9.08 2.17
C ILE A 102 10.23 9.74 1.71
N GLU A 103 10.22 10.52 0.63
CA GLU A 103 11.37 11.30 0.18
C GLU A 103 11.85 12.28 1.26
N ALA A 104 10.90 12.96 1.93
CA ALA A 104 11.18 13.85 3.05
C ALA A 104 11.72 13.15 4.31
N SER A 105 11.64 11.82 4.40
CA SER A 105 12.21 11.05 5.53
C SER A 105 13.74 11.05 5.55
N GLY A 106 14.41 11.59 4.51
CA GLY A 106 15.87 11.65 4.45
C GLY A 106 16.53 10.27 4.36
N GLY A 107 15.84 9.31 3.72
CA GLY A 107 16.32 7.94 3.53
C GLY A 107 16.07 6.99 4.70
N ARG A 108 15.41 7.44 5.79
CA ARG A 108 14.98 6.54 6.89
C ARG A 108 13.95 5.52 6.42
N VAL A 109 13.09 5.90 5.49
CA VAL A 109 12.18 5.00 4.79
C VAL A 109 12.63 4.88 3.34
N GLN A 110 12.90 3.66 2.89
CA GLN A 110 13.27 3.38 1.51
C GLN A 110 12.32 2.35 0.90
N LEU A 111 11.95 2.55 -0.35
CA LEU A 111 11.17 1.57 -1.10
C LEU A 111 12.09 0.48 -1.65
N ALA A 112 11.63 -0.75 -1.62
CA ALA A 112 12.32 -1.84 -2.30
C ALA A 112 12.00 -1.80 -3.81
N SER A 113 13.03 -1.99 -4.64
CA SER A 113 12.84 -2.42 -6.02
C SER A 113 13.03 -3.93 -6.07
N ALA A 114 12.20 -4.63 -6.86
CA ALA A 114 12.46 -6.03 -7.16
C ALA A 114 13.84 -6.12 -7.83
N THR A 115 14.81 -6.68 -7.12
CA THR A 115 16.15 -6.92 -7.65
C THR A 115 16.24 -8.42 -7.86
N PHE A 116 16.22 -8.85 -9.13
CA PHE A 116 16.46 -10.23 -9.47
C PHE A 116 17.97 -10.47 -9.41
N GLU A 117 18.42 -11.33 -8.50
CA GLU A 117 19.79 -11.85 -8.54
C GLU A 117 19.89 -12.90 -9.66
N VAL A 118 20.69 -12.63 -10.68
CA VAL A 118 21.08 -13.65 -11.67
C VAL A 118 22.18 -14.50 -11.04
N VAL A 119 21.79 -15.58 -10.36
CA VAL A 119 22.74 -16.57 -9.83
C VAL A 119 23.28 -17.44 -10.97
N GLY A 120 24.48 -17.10 -11.43
CA GLY A 120 25.29 -17.92 -12.34
C GLY A 120 24.99 -17.68 -13.82
N ALA A 121 25.89 -16.97 -14.50
CA ALA A 121 26.02 -17.15 -15.94
C ALA A 121 26.49 -18.60 -16.18
N PRO A 122 25.82 -19.40 -17.02
CA PRO A 122 26.33 -20.72 -17.37
C PRO A 122 27.74 -20.56 -17.99
N PRO A 123 28.67 -21.50 -17.74
CA PRO A 123 29.99 -21.43 -18.34
C PRO A 123 29.86 -21.36 -19.86
N LEU A 124 30.40 -20.30 -20.47
CA LEU A 124 30.45 -20.16 -21.92
C LEU A 124 31.46 -21.17 -22.48
N ALA A 125 30.95 -22.19 -23.17
CA ALA A 125 31.78 -23.06 -24.00
C ALA A 125 32.18 -22.29 -25.27
N VAL A 126 33.39 -21.72 -25.27
CA VAL A 126 33.93 -21.03 -26.44
C VAL A 126 34.58 -22.07 -27.36
N HIS A 127 33.97 -22.32 -28.51
CA HIS A 127 34.62 -23.06 -29.60
C HIS A 127 35.40 -22.07 -30.46
N VAL A 128 36.72 -22.06 -30.30
CA VAL A 128 37.63 -21.30 -31.16
C VAL A 128 37.92 -22.14 -32.39
N GLU A 129 37.29 -21.84 -33.52
CA GLU A 129 37.72 -22.35 -34.81
C GLU A 129 39.00 -21.62 -35.24
N LYS A 130 40.10 -22.37 -35.36
CA LYS A 130 41.30 -21.87 -36.02
C LYS A 130 41.01 -21.79 -37.52
N SER A 131 40.97 -20.57 -38.05
CA SER A 131 41.01 -20.35 -39.50
C SER A 131 42.34 -20.83 -40.09
N PRO A 132 42.33 -21.28 -41.37
CA PRO A 132 43.41 -22.05 -42.01
C PRO A 132 44.71 -21.29 -42.24
#